data_AF-A0A537HJK1-F1
#
_entry.id   AF-A0A537HJK1-F1
#
_cell.length_a   1.000
_cell.length_b   1.000
_cell.length_c   1.000
_cell.angle_alpha   90.00
_cell.angle_beta   90.00
_cell.angle_gamma   90.00
#
_symmetry.space_group_name_H-M   'P 1'
#
loop_
_entity.id
_entity.type
_entity.pdbx_description
1 polymer ?
#
loop_
_entity_poly.entity_id
_entity_poly.type
_entity_poly.pdbx_seq_one_letter_code
_entity_poly.pdbx_strand_id
1 'polypeptide(L)'
;MVLLKLMAGYGLSVREIVGTAARRWNKQTEKWVAAEPNLKGLQIQDLSQDGVLVHRKMGGPTELIPLKQDHIGEVRKLIGRRKKGKIIPLSVSRVEQLLRRYSARAGVFDGKVRPQMFRDYYRKNQGLPYLSTTIPLTTTNPPTTTVSRTEGGRHVGRKIDYPGLTYAPINEGGVILLFATMNSNDELGFSVESIADAFPDALVVDYRANRERGVKKYIEFEFLSSNFAKHNHDPAKCDIIDCWEHDWNDCPPNLEVIALKTLIKELERETFGTSR
;
A
#
# COMPACT_ATOMS: atom_id res chain seq x y z
N MET A 1 9.61 -5.84 6.58
CA MET A 1 10.67 -6.84 6.84
C MET A 1 10.15 -8.19 7.33
N VAL A 2 9.23 -8.25 8.31
CA VAL A 2 8.70 -9.51 8.90
C VAL A 2 8.32 -10.58 7.86
N LEU A 3 7.60 -10.21 6.80
CA LEU A 3 7.25 -11.13 5.71
C LEU A 3 8.46 -11.83 5.08
N LEU A 4 9.54 -11.10 4.81
CA LEU A 4 10.76 -11.67 4.20
C LEU A 4 11.46 -12.61 5.19
N LYS A 5 11.46 -12.28 6.48
CA LYS A 5 12.00 -13.14 7.54
C LYS A 5 11.21 -14.43 7.68
N LEU A 6 9.88 -14.40 7.56
CA LEU A 6 9.05 -15.60 7.55
C LEU A 6 9.39 -16.53 6.38
N MET A 7 9.65 -15.98 5.19
CA MET A 7 10.05 -16.79 4.03
C MET A 7 11.48 -17.33 4.14
N ALA A 8 12.45 -16.48 4.46
CA ALA A 8 13.87 -16.85 4.51
C ALA A 8 14.29 -17.59 5.77
N GLY A 9 13.58 -17.39 6.88
CA GLY A 9 13.89 -17.97 8.18
C GLY A 9 13.11 -19.24 8.52
N TYR A 10 11.95 -19.43 7.89
CA TYR A 10 11.02 -20.51 8.24
C TYR A 10 10.42 -21.21 7.02
N GLY A 11 10.79 -20.80 5.80
CA GLY A 11 10.42 -21.52 4.57
C GLY A 11 8.97 -21.35 4.13
N LEU A 12 8.23 -20.43 4.73
CA LEU A 12 6.88 -20.13 4.32
C LEU A 12 6.89 -19.54 2.90
N SER A 13 5.88 -19.87 2.10
CA SER A 13 5.65 -19.22 0.81
C SER A 13 4.89 -17.91 0.99
N VAL A 14 5.03 -17.00 0.04
CA VAL A 14 4.28 -15.73 0.04
C VAL A 14 2.77 -15.94 0.14
N ARG A 15 2.23 -16.99 -0.50
CA ARG A 15 0.80 -17.29 -0.49
C ARG A 15 0.31 -17.87 0.84
N GLU A 16 1.15 -18.62 1.56
CA GLU A 16 0.83 -19.05 2.92
C GLU A 16 0.82 -17.86 3.88
N ILE A 17 1.68 -16.87 3.65
CA ILE A 17 1.74 -15.66 4.49
C ILE A 17 0.56 -14.73 4.22
N VAL A 18 0.32 -14.34 2.97
CA VAL A 18 -0.65 -13.27 2.63
C VAL A 18 -1.98 -13.77 2.06
N GLY A 19 -2.07 -15.06 1.77
CA GLY A 19 -3.24 -15.68 1.14
C GLY A 19 -3.27 -15.48 -0.38
N THR A 20 -4.28 -16.09 -1.01
CA THR A 20 -4.61 -15.88 -2.42
C THR A 20 -5.70 -14.83 -2.58
N ALA A 21 -5.77 -14.19 -3.75
CA ALA A 21 -6.81 -13.22 -4.05
C ALA A 21 -8.20 -13.88 -4.04
N ALA A 22 -9.20 -13.16 -3.53
CA ALA A 22 -10.62 -13.55 -3.57
C ALA A 22 -11.27 -13.26 -4.94
N ARG A 23 -10.45 -13.15 -5.99
CA ARG A 23 -10.86 -12.84 -7.36
C ARG A 23 -9.97 -13.57 -8.35
N ARG A 24 -10.56 -14.03 -9.45
CA ARG A 24 -9.84 -14.65 -10.57
C ARG A 24 -10.20 -13.93 -11.86
N TRP A 25 -9.24 -13.82 -12.77
CA TRP A 25 -9.50 -13.34 -14.12
C TRP A 25 -10.27 -14.42 -14.89
N ASN A 26 -11.48 -14.10 -15.32
CA ASN A 26 -12.23 -14.95 -16.24
C ASN A 26 -11.78 -14.59 -17.67
N LYS A 27 -11.09 -15.52 -18.34
CA LYS A 27 -10.58 -15.34 -19.69
C LYS A 27 -11.68 -15.23 -20.77
N GLN A 28 -12.87 -15.77 -20.52
CA GLN A 28 -13.97 -15.75 -21.48
C GLN A 28 -14.73 -14.42 -21.42
N THR A 29 -14.89 -13.87 -20.21
CA THR A 29 -15.64 -12.63 -20.01
C THR A 29 -14.73 -11.40 -19.87
N GLU A 30 -13.41 -11.60 -19.90
CA GLU A 30 -12.38 -10.58 -19.65
C GLU A 30 -12.65 -9.71 -18.42
N LYS A 31 -13.19 -10.33 -17.37
CA LYS A 31 -13.58 -9.67 -16.13
C LYS A 31 -12.98 -10.38 -14.93
N TRP A 32 -12.68 -9.61 -13.90
CA TRP A 32 -12.40 -10.14 -12.57
C TRP A 32 -13.70 -10.63 -11.95
N VAL A 33 -13.78 -11.93 -11.65
CA VAL A 33 -14.92 -12.51 -10.94
C VAL A 33 -14.52 -12.91 -9.54
N ALA A 34 -15.45 -12.82 -8.59
CA ALA A 34 -15.25 -13.32 -7.24
C ALA A 34 -14.86 -14.81 -7.27
N ALA A 35 -13.93 -15.19 -6.41
CA ALA A 35 -13.46 -16.56 -6.27
C ALA A 35 -13.06 -16.83 -4.83
N GLU A 36 -13.44 -18.00 -4.31
CA GLU A 36 -13.01 -18.40 -2.97
C GLU A 36 -11.47 -18.51 -2.91
N PRO A 37 -10.82 -17.85 -1.95
CA PRO A 37 -9.38 -17.96 -1.78
C PRO A 37 -8.97 -19.41 -1.45
N ASN A 38 -8.13 -20.00 -2.29
CA ASN A 38 -7.51 -21.30 -2.03
C ASN A 38 -6.63 -21.32 -0.76
N LEU A 39 -6.15 -20.14 -0.33
CA LEU A 39 -5.40 -19.94 0.90
C LEU A 39 -5.86 -18.65 1.57
N LYS A 40 -6.21 -18.73 2.86
CA LYS A 40 -6.61 -17.57 3.67
C LYS A 40 -5.42 -16.64 3.99
N GLY A 41 -4.20 -17.17 4.00
CA GLY A 41 -3.03 -16.50 4.54
C GLY A 41 -3.00 -16.60 6.07
N LEU A 42 -1.90 -16.17 6.69
CA LEU A 42 -1.78 -16.19 8.16
C LEU A 42 -2.75 -15.18 8.78
N GLN A 43 -3.59 -15.68 9.65
CA GLN A 43 -4.53 -14.90 10.45
C GLN A 43 -3.92 -14.56 11.81
N ILE A 44 -4.37 -13.48 12.43
CA ILE A 44 -3.93 -13.08 13.78
C ILE A 44 -4.18 -14.21 14.79
N GLN A 45 -5.25 -14.97 14.60
CA GLN A 45 -5.65 -16.10 15.40
C GLN A 45 -4.70 -17.30 15.29
N ASP A 46 -3.89 -17.35 14.24
CA ASP A 46 -2.95 -18.45 13.99
C ASP A 46 -1.66 -18.28 14.81
N LEU A 47 -1.40 -17.10 15.38
CA LEU A 47 -0.18 -16.79 16.12
C LEU A 47 -0.31 -17.16 17.62
N SER A 48 0.61 -17.98 18.12
CA SER A 48 0.70 -18.38 19.53
C SER A 48 1.96 -17.80 20.21
N GLN A 49 2.31 -18.30 21.40
CA GLN A 49 3.60 -18.02 22.06
C GLN A 49 4.75 -18.87 21.51
N ASP A 50 4.43 -19.98 20.84
CA ASP A 50 5.41 -20.96 20.39
C ASP A 50 5.64 -20.90 18.87
N GLY A 51 4.72 -20.28 18.12
CA GLY A 51 4.83 -20.22 16.68
C GLY A 51 3.61 -19.68 15.98
N VAL A 52 3.44 -20.07 14.72
CA VAL A 52 2.28 -19.72 13.90
C VAL A 52 1.71 -20.95 13.21
N LEU A 53 0.39 -21.10 13.24
CA LEU A 53 -0.32 -22.13 12.49
C LEU A 53 -0.34 -21.76 11.01
N VAL A 54 0.09 -22.67 10.15
CA VAL A 54 0.16 -22.46 8.70
C VAL A 54 -0.80 -23.41 8.00
N HIS A 55 -1.79 -22.83 7.31
CA HIS A 55 -2.73 -23.58 6.48
C HIS A 55 -2.13 -23.88 5.11
N ARG A 56 -2.00 -25.16 4.75
CA ARG A 56 -1.44 -25.60 3.46
C ARG A 56 -2.51 -25.61 2.36
N LYS A 57 -2.07 -25.60 1.10
CA LYS A 57 -2.97 -25.62 -0.07
C LYS A 57 -3.67 -27.00 -0.18
N MET A 58 -4.90 -27.00 -0.71
CA MET A 58 -5.68 -28.21 -1.06
C MET A 58 -5.96 -29.17 0.11
N GLY A 59 -6.34 -28.64 1.28
CA GLY A 59 -6.67 -29.47 2.43
C GLY A 59 -5.47 -30.17 3.07
N GLY A 60 -4.24 -29.75 2.73
CA GLY A 60 -3.05 -30.19 3.42
C GLY A 60 -3.11 -29.85 4.92
N PRO A 61 -2.37 -30.59 5.76
CA PRO A 61 -2.45 -30.45 7.20
C PRO A 61 -2.11 -29.03 7.63
N THR A 62 -2.85 -28.51 8.61
CA THR A 62 -2.44 -27.28 9.30
C THR A 62 -1.29 -27.65 10.22
N GLU A 63 -0.19 -26.90 10.15
CA GLU A 63 1.05 -27.20 10.87
C GLU A 63 1.45 -26.01 11.72
N LEU A 64 1.85 -26.24 12.97
CA LEU A 64 2.47 -25.23 13.81
C LEU A 64 3.93 -25.10 13.41
N ILE A 65 4.31 -23.94 12.87
CA ILE A 65 5.71 -23.61 12.58
C ILE A 65 6.28 -22.86 13.79
N PRO A 66 7.26 -23.42 14.51
CA PRO A 66 7.87 -22.75 15.65
C PRO A 66 8.56 -21.46 15.21
N LEU A 67 8.28 -20.36 15.92
CA LEU A 67 8.92 -19.07 15.68
C LEU A 67 9.80 -18.70 16.86
N LYS A 68 10.95 -18.09 16.58
CA LYS A 68 11.79 -17.50 17.62
C LYS A 68 11.04 -16.36 18.32
N GLN A 69 11.32 -16.17 19.60
CA GLN A 69 10.61 -15.19 20.45
C GLN A 69 10.76 -13.75 19.97
N ASP A 70 11.93 -13.38 19.44
CA ASP A 70 12.18 -12.07 18.81
C ASP A 70 11.26 -11.85 17.60
N HIS A 71 11.12 -12.85 16.73
CA HIS A 71 10.22 -12.79 15.58
C HIS A 71 8.76 -12.79 15.97
N ILE A 72 8.36 -13.52 17.02
CA ILE A 72 7.01 -13.42 17.58
C ILE A 72 6.75 -11.99 18.06
N GLY A 73 7.72 -11.37 18.73
CA GLY A 73 7.66 -9.96 19.14
C GLY A 73 7.47 -9.01 17.96
N GLU A 74 8.24 -9.17 16.88
CA GLU A 74 8.09 -8.37 15.65
C GLU A 74 6.72 -8.56 14.97
N VAL A 75 6.23 -9.80 14.91
CA VAL A 75 4.91 -10.11 14.36
C VAL A 75 3.82 -9.46 15.22
N ARG A 76 3.88 -9.56 16.55
CA ARG A 76 2.94 -8.90 17.46
C ARG A 76 2.98 -7.38 17.34
N LYS A 77 4.17 -6.80 17.20
CA LYS A 77 4.33 -5.36 16.95
C LYS A 77 3.67 -4.94 15.63
N LEU A 78 3.79 -5.74 14.58
CA LEU A 78 3.11 -5.53 13.29
C LEU A 78 1.58 -5.70 13.39
N ILE A 79 1.11 -6.62 14.23
CA ILE A 79 -0.33 -6.80 14.49
C ILE A 79 -0.90 -5.55 15.19
N GLY A 80 -0.15 -4.99 16.13
CA GLY A 80 -0.58 -3.83 16.90
C GLY A 80 -1.79 -4.18 17.77
N ARG A 81 -2.83 -3.33 17.74
CA ARG A 81 -4.07 -3.52 18.53
C ARG A 81 -5.09 -4.44 17.87
N ARG A 82 -4.85 -4.88 16.63
CA ARG A 82 -5.81 -5.69 15.84
C ARG A 82 -6.02 -7.05 16.50
N LYS A 83 -7.28 -7.51 16.53
CA LYS A 83 -7.68 -8.80 17.13
C LYS A 83 -8.07 -9.87 16.11
N LYS A 84 -8.37 -9.47 14.87
CA LYS A 84 -8.84 -10.37 13.80
C LYS A 84 -8.32 -9.96 12.43
N GLY A 85 -8.27 -10.92 11.51
CA GLY A 85 -7.87 -10.72 10.12
C GLY A 85 -6.43 -11.14 9.86
N LYS A 86 -5.92 -10.80 8.66
CA LYS A 86 -4.56 -11.19 8.23
C LYS A 86 -3.48 -10.52 9.07
N ILE A 87 -2.46 -11.27 9.44
CA ILE A 87 -1.25 -10.72 10.08
C ILE A 87 -0.62 -9.67 9.15
N ILE A 88 -0.43 -10.04 7.87
CA ILE A 88 0.08 -9.16 6.81
C ILE A 88 -1.04 -8.94 5.77
N PRO A 89 -1.75 -7.80 5.82
CA PRO A 89 -2.87 -7.50 4.93
C PRO A 89 -2.38 -6.96 3.56
N LEU A 90 -1.46 -7.67 2.91
CA LEU A 90 -0.97 -7.33 1.57
C LEU A 90 -1.45 -8.35 0.53
N SER A 91 -1.46 -7.97 -0.74
CA SER A 91 -1.61 -8.91 -1.85
C SER A 91 -0.25 -9.46 -2.27
N VAL A 92 -0.22 -10.63 -2.92
CA VAL A 92 1.02 -11.20 -3.50
C VAL A 92 1.67 -10.20 -4.46
N SER A 93 0.88 -9.53 -5.31
CA SER A 93 1.38 -8.51 -6.24
C SER A 93 2.00 -7.33 -5.50
N ARG A 94 1.39 -6.86 -4.41
CA ARG A 94 1.96 -5.77 -3.60
C ARG A 94 3.28 -6.18 -2.95
N VAL A 95 3.39 -7.43 -2.48
CA VAL A 95 4.66 -7.97 -1.98
C VAL A 95 5.74 -7.97 -3.06
N GLU A 96 5.42 -8.40 -4.28
CA GLU A 96 6.36 -8.39 -5.41
C GLU A 96 6.80 -6.96 -5.79
N GLN A 97 5.88 -6.01 -5.81
CA GLN A 97 6.21 -4.59 -6.06
C GLN A 97 7.14 -4.02 -4.99
N LEU A 98 6.85 -4.25 -3.72
CA LEU A 98 7.69 -3.80 -2.61
C LEU A 98 9.07 -4.45 -2.67
N LEU A 99 9.14 -5.74 -3.02
CA LEU A 99 10.39 -6.46 -3.12
C LEU A 99 11.30 -5.90 -4.21
N ARG A 100 10.74 -5.50 -5.37
CA ARG A 100 11.51 -4.80 -6.41
C ARG A 100 12.14 -3.52 -5.87
N ARG A 101 11.39 -2.72 -5.10
CA ARG A 101 11.88 -1.47 -4.49
C ARG A 101 12.99 -1.73 -3.46
N TYR A 102 12.79 -2.71 -2.57
CA TYR A 102 13.81 -3.07 -1.57
C TYR A 102 15.09 -3.62 -2.21
N SER A 103 14.96 -4.43 -3.25
CA SER A 103 16.12 -5.00 -3.97
C SER A 103 16.93 -3.90 -4.65
N ALA A 104 16.26 -2.94 -5.29
CA ALA A 104 16.91 -1.77 -5.88
C ALA A 104 17.67 -0.95 -4.83
N ARG A 105 17.05 -0.68 -3.67
CA ARG A 105 17.68 0.07 -2.58
C ARG A 105 18.86 -0.68 -1.94
N ALA A 106 18.80 -2.00 -1.90
CA ALA A 106 19.88 -2.84 -1.36
C ALA A 106 21.05 -3.03 -2.34
N GLY A 107 21.01 -2.43 -3.54
CA GLY A 107 22.02 -2.65 -4.58
C GLY A 107 22.02 -4.08 -5.15
N VAL A 108 21.00 -4.89 -4.82
CA VAL A 108 20.82 -6.24 -5.35
C VAL A 108 20.07 -6.10 -6.68
N PHE A 109 20.74 -5.51 -7.65
CA PHE A 109 20.15 -5.13 -8.94
C PHE A 109 20.20 -6.31 -9.90
N ASP A 110 19.02 -6.86 -10.20
CA ASP A 110 18.75 -7.43 -11.53
C ASP A 110 17.25 -7.55 -11.86
N GLY A 111 16.35 -6.90 -11.09
CA GLY A 111 14.90 -6.96 -11.32
C GLY A 111 14.27 -8.36 -11.18
N LYS A 112 15.06 -9.38 -10.83
CA LYS A 112 14.69 -10.80 -10.76
C LYS A 112 14.37 -11.31 -9.35
N VAL A 113 14.51 -10.47 -8.32
CA VAL A 113 14.24 -10.90 -6.94
C VAL A 113 12.75 -11.20 -6.77
N ARG A 114 12.44 -12.48 -6.58
CA ARG A 114 11.07 -13.00 -6.41
C ARG A 114 10.89 -13.51 -4.98
N PRO A 115 9.66 -13.49 -4.43
CA PRO A 115 9.40 -14.04 -3.09
C PRO A 115 9.88 -15.48 -2.92
N GLN A 116 9.76 -16.30 -3.98
CA GLN A 116 10.22 -17.69 -3.99
C GLN A 116 11.72 -17.83 -3.69
N MET A 117 12.56 -16.86 -4.05
CA MET A 117 14.00 -16.91 -3.80
C MET A 117 14.35 -16.92 -2.31
N PHE A 118 13.53 -16.29 -1.45
CA PHE A 118 13.72 -16.30 0.00
C PHE A 118 13.43 -17.69 0.57
N ARG A 119 12.39 -18.34 0.05
CA ARG A 119 12.07 -19.72 0.41
C ARG A 119 13.13 -20.70 -0.10
N ASP A 120 13.66 -20.48 -1.29
CA ASP A 120 14.76 -21.27 -1.84
C ASP A 120 16.04 -21.07 -1.02
N TYR A 121 16.31 -19.84 -0.57
CA TYR A 121 17.37 -19.54 0.38
C TYR A 121 17.19 -20.35 1.67
N TYR A 122 16.00 -20.33 2.29
CA TYR A 122 15.74 -21.14 3.48
C TYR A 122 16.05 -22.62 3.25
N ARG A 123 15.53 -23.21 2.16
CA ARG A 123 15.73 -24.63 1.82
C ARG A 123 17.20 -24.99 1.64
N LYS A 124 17.98 -24.12 0.97
CA LYS A 124 19.40 -24.33 0.71
C LYS A 124 20.27 -24.14 1.95
N ASN A 125 19.79 -23.40 2.95
CA ASN A 125 20.55 -23.02 4.15
C ASN A 125 19.96 -23.63 5.43
N GLN A 126 19.24 -24.75 5.32
CA GLN A 126 18.80 -25.53 6.46
C GLN A 126 20.02 -25.99 7.28
N GLY A 127 20.18 -25.46 8.49
CA GLY A 127 21.30 -25.79 9.41
C GLY A 127 22.34 -24.69 9.61
N LEU A 128 22.26 -23.56 8.90
CA LEU A 128 23.11 -22.40 9.21
C LEU A 128 22.48 -21.58 10.36
N PRO A 129 23.25 -21.18 11.39
CA PRO A 129 22.75 -20.31 12.44
C PRO A 129 22.26 -19.00 11.80
N TYR A 130 20.99 -18.67 12.05
CA TYR A 130 20.31 -17.48 11.59
C TYR A 130 21.21 -16.25 11.69
N LEU A 131 21.29 -15.46 10.62
CA LEU A 131 22.04 -14.20 10.55
C LEU A 131 21.81 -13.39 11.83
N SER A 132 22.82 -13.42 12.70
CA SER A 132 22.84 -12.62 13.93
C SER A 132 22.77 -11.17 13.54
N THR A 133 21.88 -10.45 14.20
CA THR A 133 21.68 -9.02 14.12
C THR A 133 23.01 -8.28 14.17
N THR A 134 23.39 -7.66 13.05
CA THR A 134 23.93 -6.30 12.88
C THR A 134 24.57 -6.25 11.50
N ILE A 135 23.82 -5.79 10.50
CA ILE A 135 24.45 -5.28 9.28
C ILE A 135 24.65 -3.78 9.55
N PRO A 136 25.90 -3.27 9.60
CA PRO A 136 26.11 -1.84 9.56
C PRO A 136 25.49 -1.34 8.26
N LEU A 137 24.52 -0.42 8.33
CA LEU A 137 24.07 0.32 7.16
C LEU A 137 25.24 1.22 6.72
N THR A 138 26.22 0.66 6.02
CA THR A 138 27.14 1.45 5.22
C THR A 138 26.34 1.99 4.05
N THR A 139 25.88 3.24 4.18
CA THR A 139 25.37 4.06 3.10
C THR A 139 26.50 4.31 2.11
N THR A 140 26.74 3.36 1.20
CA THR A 140 27.47 3.68 -0.03
C THR A 140 26.44 4.21 -1.01
N ASN A 141 26.46 5.53 -1.20
CA ASN A 141 25.68 6.18 -2.24
C ASN A 141 26.09 5.57 -3.60
N PRO A 142 25.14 5.22 -4.48
CA PRO A 142 25.48 4.72 -5.80
C PRO A 142 26.27 5.77 -6.59
N PRO A 143 27.13 5.34 -7.54
CA PRO A 143 27.92 6.26 -8.36
C PRO A 143 26.97 7.20 -9.10
N THR A 144 27.12 8.49 -8.81
CA THR A 144 26.35 9.55 -9.46
C THR A 144 26.95 9.75 -10.85
N THR A 145 26.28 9.27 -11.88
CA THR A 145 26.54 9.73 -13.25
C THR A 145 26.03 11.16 -13.33
N THR A 146 26.93 12.13 -13.13
CA THR A 146 26.69 13.56 -13.30
C THR A 146 26.35 13.85 -14.76
N VAL A 147 25.06 13.81 -15.08
CA VAL A 147 24.52 14.57 -16.20
C VAL A 147 24.38 15.99 -15.71
N SER A 148 25.25 16.91 -16.15
CA SER A 148 25.14 18.33 -15.83
C SER A 148 23.90 18.91 -16.51
N ARG A 149 22.76 18.82 -15.84
CA ARG A 149 21.61 19.67 -16.14
C ARG A 149 21.83 20.99 -15.42
N THR A 150 21.88 22.05 -16.22
CA THR A 150 21.98 23.46 -15.86
C THR A 150 21.23 23.82 -14.58
N GLU A 151 21.86 24.69 -13.78
CA GLU A 151 21.40 25.26 -12.52
C GLU A 151 20.07 26.01 -12.68
N GLY A 152 18.99 25.26 -12.63
CA GLY A 152 17.63 25.70 -12.38
C GLY A 152 17.00 24.62 -11.53
N GLY A 153 17.22 24.70 -10.20
CA GLY A 153 16.85 23.64 -9.27
C GLY A 153 15.41 23.20 -9.46
N ARG A 154 15.18 21.90 -9.69
CA ARG A 154 13.82 21.35 -9.70
C ARG A 154 13.26 21.47 -8.30
N HIS A 155 12.39 22.46 -8.07
CA HIS A 155 11.76 22.66 -6.79
C HIS A 155 10.81 21.50 -6.46
N VAL A 156 10.84 21.06 -5.20
CA VAL A 156 9.89 20.10 -4.64
C VAL A 156 8.99 20.81 -3.64
N GLY A 157 7.82 20.23 -3.36
CA GLY A 157 6.92 20.75 -2.33
C GLY A 157 7.49 20.60 -0.92
N ARG A 158 6.78 21.14 0.08
CA ARG A 158 7.12 20.97 1.50
C ARG A 158 7.21 19.48 1.86
N LYS A 159 8.07 19.11 2.80
CA LYS A 159 8.16 17.72 3.27
C LYS A 159 6.86 17.31 3.98
N ILE A 160 6.34 16.13 3.65
CA ILE A 160 5.15 15.52 4.27
C ILE A 160 5.39 14.08 4.72
N ASP A 161 6.48 13.44 4.27
CA ASP A 161 6.87 12.07 4.64
C ASP A 161 5.76 11.00 4.53
N TYR A 162 4.79 11.22 3.64
CA TYR A 162 3.70 10.28 3.43
C TYR A 162 4.20 9.03 2.67
N PRO A 163 3.77 7.81 3.02
CA PRO A 163 4.22 6.59 2.35
C PRO A 163 4.02 6.66 0.84
N GLY A 164 5.10 6.64 0.05
CA GLY A 164 5.03 6.72 -1.40
C GLY A 164 5.12 8.14 -1.99
N LEU A 165 5.04 9.19 -1.16
CA LEU A 165 5.21 10.59 -1.57
C LEU A 165 5.85 11.43 -0.44
N THR A 166 7.16 11.67 -0.52
CA THR A 166 7.93 12.37 0.53
C THR A 166 7.64 13.87 0.61
N TYR A 167 7.39 14.51 -0.52
CA TYR A 167 7.17 15.96 -0.64
C TYR A 167 5.75 16.22 -1.14
N ALA A 168 5.15 17.31 -0.66
CA ALA A 168 3.81 17.71 -1.05
C ALA A 168 3.69 17.86 -2.58
N PRO A 169 2.50 17.57 -3.13
CA PRO A 169 2.18 17.93 -4.50
C PRO A 169 2.50 19.39 -4.79
N ILE A 170 2.91 19.67 -6.03
CA ILE A 170 3.10 21.03 -6.57
C ILE A 170 2.29 21.25 -7.85
N ASN A 171 1.46 20.27 -8.22
CA ASN A 171 0.58 20.24 -9.38
C ASN A 171 -0.47 19.12 -9.21
N GLU A 172 -1.42 19.02 -10.14
CA GLU A 172 -2.51 18.02 -10.15
C GLU A 172 -1.97 16.59 -10.21
N GLY A 173 -0.91 16.33 -11.00
CA GLY A 173 -0.31 15.00 -11.09
C GLY A 173 0.21 14.46 -9.75
N GLY A 174 0.72 15.35 -8.88
CA GLY A 174 1.09 15.00 -7.51
C GLY A 174 -0.12 14.68 -6.63
N VAL A 175 -1.24 15.37 -6.84
CA VAL A 175 -2.53 15.13 -6.14
C VAL A 175 -3.06 13.76 -6.51
N ILE A 176 -3.12 13.41 -7.79
CA ILE A 176 -3.55 12.10 -8.29
C ILE A 176 -2.71 10.97 -7.67
N LEU A 177 -1.38 11.12 -7.64
CA LEU A 177 -0.50 10.13 -7.02
C LEU A 177 -0.77 9.98 -5.52
N LEU A 178 -1.01 11.09 -4.82
CA LEU A 178 -1.31 11.08 -3.39
C LEU A 178 -2.67 10.41 -3.12
N PHE A 179 -3.73 10.81 -3.82
CA PHE A 179 -5.05 10.17 -3.78
C PHE A 179 -4.95 8.67 -3.98
N ALA A 180 -4.29 8.23 -5.06
CA ALA A 180 -4.14 6.80 -5.36
C ALA A 180 -3.41 6.05 -4.25
N THR A 181 -2.42 6.69 -3.61
CA THR A 181 -1.66 6.08 -2.53
C THR A 181 -2.46 6.01 -1.23
N MET A 182 -3.16 7.09 -0.85
CA MET A 182 -4.06 7.13 0.30
C MET A 182 -5.20 6.12 0.16
N ASN A 183 -5.82 6.07 -1.02
CA ASN A 183 -6.86 5.09 -1.32
C ASN A 183 -6.34 3.65 -1.24
N SER A 184 -5.10 3.39 -1.70
CA SER A 184 -4.49 2.05 -1.58
C SER A 184 -4.19 1.62 -0.13
N ASN A 185 -4.13 2.58 0.78
CA ASN A 185 -3.96 2.36 2.22
C ASN A 185 -5.31 2.29 2.97
N ASP A 186 -6.44 2.27 2.27
CA ASP A 186 -7.81 2.22 2.83
C ASP A 186 -8.20 3.49 3.64
N GLU A 187 -7.56 4.62 3.35
CA GLU A 187 -7.80 5.90 4.06
C GLU A 187 -8.96 6.70 3.45
N LEU A 188 -9.32 6.43 2.19
CA LEU A 188 -10.34 7.18 1.45
C LEU A 188 -11.63 6.37 1.17
N GLY A 189 -11.56 5.04 1.19
CA GLY A 189 -12.76 4.19 1.03
C GLY A 189 -13.37 4.17 -0.37
N PHE A 190 -12.59 4.49 -1.41
CA PHE A 190 -13.02 4.42 -2.81
C PHE A 190 -12.45 3.19 -3.53
N SER A 191 -13.15 2.72 -4.57
CA SER A 191 -12.57 1.86 -5.60
C SER A 191 -12.56 2.60 -6.93
N VAL A 192 -11.37 2.86 -7.47
CA VAL A 192 -11.21 3.57 -8.75
C VAL A 192 -11.60 2.65 -9.92
N GLU A 193 -12.54 3.08 -10.76
CA GLU A 193 -12.90 2.37 -12.00
C GLU A 193 -12.07 2.87 -13.19
N SER A 194 -11.94 4.19 -13.35
CA SER A 194 -11.17 4.82 -14.43
C SER A 194 -10.62 6.18 -14.03
N ILE A 195 -9.49 6.55 -14.64
CA ILE A 195 -8.95 7.91 -14.67
C ILE A 195 -8.76 8.26 -16.15
N ALA A 196 -9.17 9.46 -16.56
CA ALA A 196 -9.14 9.95 -17.93
C ALA A 196 -8.48 11.34 -17.99
N ASP A 197 -8.08 11.73 -19.20
CA ASP A 197 -7.57 13.08 -19.52
C ASP A 197 -8.73 13.96 -20.04
N ALA A 198 -9.87 13.89 -19.34
CA ALA A 198 -11.10 14.58 -19.71
C ALA A 198 -12.00 14.73 -18.48
N PHE A 199 -12.64 15.88 -18.36
CA PHE A 199 -13.59 16.16 -17.29
C PHE A 199 -14.85 15.27 -17.34
N PRO A 200 -15.27 14.66 -16.21
CA PRO A 200 -14.55 14.58 -14.92
C PRO A 200 -13.39 13.58 -14.98
N ASP A 201 -12.28 13.90 -14.31
CA ASP A 201 -11.03 13.14 -14.38
C ASP A 201 -11.15 11.67 -13.97
N ALA A 202 -12.05 11.33 -13.05
CA ALA A 202 -12.17 9.95 -12.57
C ALA A 202 -13.60 9.51 -12.26
N LEU A 203 -13.81 8.21 -12.42
CA LEU A 203 -15.00 7.50 -11.96
C LEU A 203 -14.60 6.52 -10.86
N VAL A 204 -15.26 6.60 -9.71
CA VAL A 204 -15.02 5.74 -8.56
C VAL A 204 -16.31 5.12 -8.03
N VAL A 205 -16.17 4.06 -7.24
CA VAL A 205 -17.21 3.53 -6.37
C VAL A 205 -16.90 3.91 -4.93
N ASP A 206 -17.76 4.70 -4.30
CA ASP A 206 -17.67 5.16 -2.93
C ASP A 206 -18.33 4.19 -1.95
N TYR A 207 -17.55 3.67 -1.00
CA TYR A 207 -18.00 2.73 0.03
C TYR A 207 -18.01 3.34 1.44
N ARG A 208 -17.85 4.66 1.59
CA ARG A 208 -17.78 5.33 2.90
C ARG A 208 -19.10 5.26 3.65
N ALA A 209 -20.23 5.45 2.96
CA ALA A 209 -21.56 5.34 3.56
C ALA A 209 -22.01 3.89 3.79
N ASN A 210 -21.64 2.96 2.90
CA ASN A 210 -21.99 1.54 3.00
C ASN A 210 -20.90 0.66 2.37
N ARG A 211 -20.28 -0.20 3.19
CA ARG A 211 -19.19 -1.08 2.78
C ARG A 211 -19.61 -2.24 1.87
N GLU A 212 -20.88 -2.62 1.86
CA GLU A 212 -21.41 -3.72 1.04
C GLU A 212 -22.05 -3.22 -0.27
N ARG A 213 -22.49 -1.96 -0.30
CA ARG A 213 -23.16 -1.35 -1.45
C ARG A 213 -22.61 0.04 -1.72
N GLY A 214 -21.62 0.10 -2.60
CA GLY A 214 -21.01 1.37 -3.02
C GLY A 214 -21.84 2.15 -4.04
N VAL A 215 -21.56 3.45 -4.14
CA VAL A 215 -22.24 4.40 -5.03
C VAL A 215 -21.23 4.95 -6.04
N LYS A 216 -21.60 5.03 -7.33
CA LYS A 216 -20.74 5.63 -8.34
C LYS A 216 -20.63 7.14 -8.15
N LYS A 217 -19.42 7.67 -8.23
CA LYS A 217 -19.10 9.09 -8.04
C LYS A 217 -18.06 9.54 -9.06
N TYR A 218 -18.25 10.75 -9.59
CA TYR A 218 -17.27 11.42 -10.43
C TYR A 218 -16.40 12.33 -9.59
N ILE A 219 -15.08 12.26 -9.82
CA ILE A 219 -14.07 13.08 -9.15
C ILE A 219 -13.39 13.96 -10.19
N GLU A 220 -13.18 15.23 -9.84
CA GLU A 220 -12.21 16.10 -10.49
C GLU A 220 -10.99 16.30 -9.59
N PHE A 221 -9.78 16.16 -10.15
CA PHE A 221 -8.54 16.39 -9.42
C PHE A 221 -8.00 17.78 -9.65
N GLU A 222 -7.76 18.51 -8.58
CA GLU A 222 -7.27 19.88 -8.67
C GLU A 222 -6.12 20.15 -7.72
N PHE A 223 -5.17 21.01 -8.09
CA PHE A 223 -4.16 21.44 -7.12
C PHE A 223 -4.80 22.34 -6.04
N LEU A 224 -5.63 23.28 -6.45
CA LEU A 224 -6.44 24.13 -5.58
C LEU A 224 -7.91 23.95 -5.93
N SER A 225 -8.81 23.81 -4.95
CA SER A 225 -10.24 23.64 -5.28
C SER A 225 -10.82 24.76 -6.15
N SER A 226 -10.28 25.99 -6.08
CA SER A 226 -10.70 27.12 -6.91
C SER A 226 -10.37 26.94 -8.39
N ASN A 227 -9.44 26.05 -8.73
CA ASN A 227 -9.12 25.74 -10.12
C ASN A 227 -10.29 25.08 -10.85
N PHE A 228 -11.13 24.32 -10.15
CA PHE A 228 -12.37 23.76 -10.72
C PHE A 228 -13.22 24.86 -11.37
N ALA A 229 -13.41 25.97 -10.65
CA ALA A 229 -14.15 27.13 -11.13
C ALA A 229 -13.38 27.87 -12.25
N LYS A 230 -12.05 28.01 -12.13
CA LYS A 230 -11.22 28.66 -13.16
C LYS A 230 -11.23 27.92 -14.49
N HIS A 231 -11.29 26.59 -14.45
CA HIS A 231 -11.42 25.73 -15.63
C HIS A 231 -12.85 25.69 -16.19
N ASN A 232 -13.81 26.37 -15.54
CA ASN A 232 -15.21 26.44 -15.95
C ASN A 232 -15.88 25.06 -16.03
N HIS A 233 -15.51 24.17 -15.09
CA HIS A 233 -16.14 22.87 -14.95
C HIS A 233 -17.57 22.99 -14.41
N ASP A 234 -18.45 22.09 -14.87
CA ASP A 234 -19.87 22.09 -14.52
C ASP A 234 -20.09 21.32 -13.20
N PRO A 235 -20.47 21.99 -12.09
CA PRO A 235 -20.73 21.35 -10.80
C PRO A 235 -21.82 20.27 -10.83
N ALA A 236 -22.69 20.25 -11.85
CA ALA A 236 -23.73 19.24 -11.99
C ALA A 236 -23.22 17.91 -12.54
N LYS A 237 -22.01 17.88 -13.11
CA LYS A 237 -21.40 16.68 -13.72
C LYS A 237 -20.31 16.05 -12.88
N CYS A 238 -19.99 16.64 -11.74
CA CYS A 238 -18.99 16.16 -10.80
C CYS A 238 -19.64 16.01 -9.42
N ASP A 239 -19.19 15.02 -8.65
CA ASP A 239 -19.66 14.83 -7.28
C ASP A 239 -18.64 15.33 -6.25
N ILE A 240 -17.34 15.18 -6.55
CA ILE A 240 -16.25 15.37 -5.60
C ILE A 240 -15.11 16.15 -6.28
N ILE A 241 -14.62 17.19 -5.60
CA ILE A 241 -13.32 17.80 -5.90
C ILE A 241 -12.30 17.17 -4.96
N ASP A 242 -11.35 16.41 -5.50
CA ASP A 242 -10.18 15.96 -4.74
C ASP A 242 -9.02 16.91 -5.02
N CYS A 243 -8.56 17.59 -3.97
CA CYS A 243 -7.54 18.62 -4.13
C CYS A 243 -6.44 18.55 -3.09
N TRP A 244 -5.28 19.14 -3.42
CA TRP A 244 -4.26 19.35 -2.40
C TRP A 244 -4.76 20.29 -1.32
N GLU A 245 -5.28 21.46 -1.69
CA GLU A 245 -5.75 22.48 -0.75
C GLU A 245 -7.10 23.08 -1.18
N HIS A 246 -8.01 23.18 -0.21
CA HIS A 246 -9.30 23.83 -0.40
C HIS A 246 -9.18 25.34 -0.10
N ASP A 247 -9.40 26.15 -1.13
CA ASP A 247 -9.31 27.61 -1.13
C ASP A 247 -10.57 28.29 -1.74
N TRP A 248 -11.58 27.51 -2.13
CA TRP A 248 -12.76 28.03 -2.82
C TRP A 248 -13.93 28.24 -1.84
N ASN A 249 -14.04 29.45 -1.30
CA ASN A 249 -15.06 29.80 -0.32
C ASN A 249 -16.51 29.71 -0.86
N ASP A 250 -16.70 29.99 -2.16
CA ASP A 250 -18.00 29.96 -2.83
C ASP A 250 -18.29 28.60 -3.49
N CYS A 251 -17.63 27.53 -3.04
CA CYS A 251 -17.85 26.19 -3.57
C CYS A 251 -19.32 25.76 -3.38
N PRO A 252 -20.01 25.29 -4.43
CA PRO A 252 -21.39 24.84 -4.33
C PRO A 252 -21.56 23.75 -3.27
N PRO A 253 -22.64 23.78 -2.45
CA PRO A 253 -22.83 22.84 -1.35
C PRO A 253 -23.12 21.40 -1.81
N ASN A 254 -23.43 21.20 -3.09
CA ASN A 254 -23.64 19.88 -3.69
C ASN A 254 -22.33 19.22 -4.15
N LEU A 255 -21.19 19.93 -4.13
CA LEU A 255 -19.87 19.36 -4.39
C LEU A 255 -19.20 19.04 -3.07
N GLU A 256 -18.80 17.79 -2.90
CA GLU A 256 -17.92 17.40 -1.81
C GLU A 256 -16.49 17.83 -2.12
N VAL A 257 -15.77 18.41 -1.14
CA VAL A 257 -14.35 18.74 -1.30
C VAL A 257 -13.51 17.88 -0.36
N ILE A 258 -12.61 17.09 -0.93
CA ILE A 258 -11.61 16.30 -0.22
C ILE A 258 -10.27 17.01 -0.33
N ALA A 259 -9.84 17.66 0.76
CA ALA A 259 -8.56 18.35 0.83
C ALA A 259 -7.46 17.45 1.44
N LEU A 260 -6.62 16.86 0.60
CA LEU A 260 -5.60 15.88 1.02
C LEU A 260 -4.58 16.47 2.01
N LYS A 261 -4.27 17.77 1.92
CA LYS A 261 -3.39 18.47 2.88
C LYS A 261 -3.96 18.44 4.30
N THR A 262 -5.28 18.54 4.45
CA THR A 262 -5.95 18.50 5.75
C THR A 262 -6.00 17.07 6.26
N LEU A 263 -6.36 16.12 5.40
CA LEU A 263 -6.45 14.71 5.76
C LEU A 263 -5.10 14.15 6.25
N ILE A 264 -3.97 14.50 5.61
CA ILE A 264 -2.64 14.11 6.11
C ILE A 264 -2.39 14.63 7.53
N LYS A 265 -2.73 15.90 7.81
CA LYS A 265 -2.54 16.47 9.15
C LYS A 265 -3.40 15.77 10.19
N GLU A 266 -4.60 15.33 9.82
CA GLU A 266 -5.50 14.58 10.69
C GLU A 266 -4.94 13.19 10.99
N LEU A 267 -4.49 12.46 9.97
CA LEU A 267 -3.84 11.15 10.13
C LEU A 267 -2.56 11.22 10.98
N GLU A 268 -1.76 12.27 10.83
CA GLU A 268 -0.61 12.55 11.69
C GLU A 268 -1.06 12.75 13.15
N ARG A 269 -2.08 13.59 13.38
CA ARG A 269 -2.61 13.84 14.73
C ARG A 269 -3.17 12.58 15.38
N GLU A 270 -3.86 11.72 14.66
CA GLU A 270 -4.36 10.45 15.19
C GLU A 270 -3.22 9.49 15.56
N THR A 271 -2.19 9.43 14.72
CA THR A 271 -1.02 8.58 14.93
C THR A 271 -0.19 9.02 16.14
N PHE A 272 -0.06 10.34 16.39
CA PHE A 272 0.75 10.89 17.48
C PHE A 272 -0.05 11.33 18.73
N GLY A 273 -1.37 11.50 18.61
CA GLY A 273 -2.26 12.02 19.66
C GLY A 273 -2.79 11.00 20.67
N THR A 274 -2.51 9.70 20.48
CA THR A 274 -2.92 8.64 21.42
C THR A 274 -1.87 8.37 22.53
N SER A 275 -1.00 9.35 22.80
CA SER A 275 -0.06 9.33 23.94
C SER A 275 -0.41 10.45 24.91
N ARG A 276 -1.47 10.25 25.69
CA ARG A 276 -1.66 10.87 27.01
C ARG A 276 -2.24 9.83 27.95
#